data_AF-A0A7Y8MUL4-F1
#
_entry.id   AF-A0A7Y8MUL4-F1
#
_cell.length_a   1.000
_cell.length_b   1.000
_cell.length_c   1.000
_cell.angle_alpha   90.00
_cell.angle_beta   90.00
_cell.angle_gamma   90.00
#
_symmetry.space_group_name_H-M   'P 1'
#
loop_
_entity.id
_entity.type
_entity.pdbx_description
1 polymer ?
#
loop_
_entity_poly.entity_id
_entity_poly.type
_entity_poly.pdbx_seq_one_letter_code
_entity_poly.pdbx_strand_id
1 'polypeptide(L)'
;MTNFWANWLKIWCWGVLAFGMLLVTAAIPPIDGAIRALFAILSDNVEIAASFDLPAVKFGLGLQGAITMGWAITMFAAMSAAHALGATIWRTLAQGIVVWYLVDSTISVSTGFALNAGSNTVLLVLFLIPVLASGVLNEKAA
;
A
#
# COMPACT_ATOMS: atom_id res chain seq x y z
N MET A 1 5.89 19.91 9.44
CA MET A 1 4.80 19.61 8.47
C MET A 1 3.56 20.45 8.76
N THR A 2 2.82 20.94 7.75
CA THR A 2 1.53 21.65 7.95
C THR A 2 0.36 20.67 8.12
N ASN A 3 -0.78 21.15 8.64
CA ASN A 3 -1.99 20.33 8.78
C ASN A 3 -2.52 19.78 7.45
N PHE A 4 -2.31 20.49 6.34
CA PHE A 4 -2.69 20.04 5.01
C PHE A 4 -1.96 18.75 4.64
N TRP A 5 -0.62 18.76 4.70
CA TRP A 5 0.22 17.59 4.40
C TRP A 5 -0.02 16.43 5.37
N ALA A 6 -0.21 16.73 6.66
CA ALA A 6 -0.51 15.72 7.66
C ALA A 6 -1.86 15.03 7.40
N ASN A 7 -2.90 15.80 7.04
CA ASN A 7 -4.21 15.24 6.72
C ASN A 7 -4.19 14.46 5.40
N TRP A 8 -3.43 14.90 4.41
CA TRP A 8 -3.20 14.12 3.18
C TRP A 8 -2.64 12.73 3.50
N LEU A 9 -1.58 12.65 4.33
CA LEU A 9 -0.99 11.36 4.70
C LEU A 9 -1.94 10.48 5.53
N LYS A 10 -2.82 11.08 6.34
CA LYS A 10 -3.88 10.32 7.02
C LYS A 10 -4.87 9.72 6.01
N ILE A 11 -5.30 10.49 5.01
CA ILE A 11 -6.17 9.99 3.93
C ILE A 11 -5.49 8.86 3.18
N TRP A 12 -4.18 8.99 2.90
CA TRP A 12 -3.38 7.93 2.31
C TRP A 12 -3.41 6.65 3.15
N CYS A 13 -3.19 6.72 4.47
CA CYS A 13 -3.27 5.55 5.36
C CYS A 13 -4.67 4.93 5.39
N TRP A 14 -5.74 5.75 5.38
CA TRP A 14 -7.11 5.26 5.26
C TRP A 14 -7.35 4.54 3.94
N GLY A 15 -6.79 5.04 2.84
CA GLY A 15 -6.83 4.38 1.53
C GLY A 15 -6.17 3.00 1.56
N VAL A 16 -4.97 2.89 2.15
CA VAL A 16 -4.27 1.61 2.34
C VAL A 16 -5.09 0.65 3.21
N LEU A 17 -5.66 1.14 4.31
CA LEU A 17 -6.52 0.32 5.18
C LEU A 17 -7.75 -0.20 4.43
N ALA A 18 -8.41 0.67 3.65
CA ALA A 18 -9.56 0.31 2.83
C ALA A 18 -9.20 -0.72 1.74
N PHE A 19 -8.03 -0.57 1.13
CA PHE A 19 -7.51 -1.54 0.17
C PHE A 19 -7.26 -2.91 0.84
N GLY A 20 -6.66 -2.93 2.02
CA GLY A 20 -6.50 -4.16 2.80
C GLY A 20 -7.83 -4.84 3.11
N MET A 21 -8.87 -4.08 3.47
CA MET A 21 -10.22 -4.62 3.68
C MET A 21 -10.80 -5.24 2.40
N LEU A 22 -10.59 -4.63 1.23
CA LEU A 22 -10.98 -5.20 -0.06
C LEU A 22 -10.26 -6.52 -0.34
N LEU A 23 -8.94 -6.59 -0.10
CA LEU A 23 -8.17 -7.82 -0.29
C LEU A 23 -8.66 -8.98 0.61
N VAL A 24 -9.05 -8.69 1.86
CA VAL A 24 -9.61 -9.68 2.79
C VAL A 24 -10.86 -10.36 2.22
N THR A 25 -11.67 -9.65 1.42
CA THR A 25 -12.90 -10.25 0.88
C THR A 25 -12.64 -11.40 -0.09
N ALA A 26 -11.41 -11.56 -0.60
CA ALA A 26 -11.04 -12.70 -1.44
C ALA A 26 -11.19 -14.05 -0.72
N ALA A 27 -11.05 -14.05 0.62
CA ALA A 27 -11.24 -15.24 1.45
C ALA A 27 -12.71 -15.49 1.82
N ILE A 28 -13.64 -14.63 1.38
CA ILE A 28 -15.07 -14.67 1.76
C ILE A 28 -15.92 -14.74 0.48
N PRO A 29 -16.19 -15.95 -0.06
CA PRO A 29 -16.82 -16.12 -1.39
C PRO A 29 -18.09 -15.29 -1.63
N PRO A 30 -19.02 -15.13 -0.66
CA PRO A 30 -20.22 -14.32 -0.86
C PRO A 30 -19.98 -12.84 -1.20
N ILE A 31 -18.78 -12.30 -0.93
CA ILE A 31 -18.45 -10.88 -1.13
C ILE A 31 -17.11 -10.68 -1.87
N ASP A 32 -16.63 -11.70 -2.59
CA ASP A 32 -15.34 -11.65 -3.31
C ASP A 32 -15.41 -10.89 -4.66
N GLY A 33 -16.60 -10.47 -5.09
CA GLY A 33 -16.82 -9.96 -6.45
C GLY A 33 -15.98 -8.73 -6.82
N ALA A 34 -15.80 -7.77 -5.91
CA ALA A 34 -15.03 -6.56 -6.18
C ALA A 34 -13.53 -6.85 -6.30
N ILE A 35 -12.97 -7.66 -5.40
CA ILE A 35 -11.56 -8.04 -5.45
C ILE A 35 -11.28 -8.98 -6.63
N ARG A 36 -12.22 -9.86 -6.99
CA ARG A 36 -12.15 -10.67 -8.20
C ARG A 36 -12.05 -9.81 -9.46
N ALA A 37 -12.90 -8.79 -9.57
CA ALA A 37 -12.87 -7.85 -10.69
C ALA A 37 -11.53 -7.09 -10.74
N LEU A 38 -11.06 -6.61 -9.59
CA LEU A 38 -9.76 -5.94 -9.49
C LEU A 38 -8.62 -6.88 -9.90
N PHE A 39 -8.59 -8.12 -9.39
CA PHE A 39 -7.58 -9.11 -9.72
C PHE A 39 -7.54 -9.37 -11.23
N ALA A 40 -8.71 -9.49 -11.88
CA ALA A 40 -8.81 -9.64 -13.33
C ALA A 40 -8.30 -8.40 -14.09
N ILE A 41 -8.59 -7.18 -13.62
CA ILE A 41 -8.08 -5.93 -14.23
C ILE A 41 -6.56 -5.86 -14.14
N LEU A 42 -5.99 -6.29 -13.01
CA LEU A 42 -4.55 -6.23 -12.78
C LEU A 42 -3.78 -7.36 -13.46
N SER A 43 -4.45 -8.42 -13.91
CA SER A 43 -3.84 -9.56 -14.59
C SER A 43 -3.56 -9.25 -16.06
N ASP A 44 -2.40 -9.65 -16.57
CA ASP A 44 -2.02 -9.40 -17.97
C ASP A 44 -2.74 -10.31 -18.98
N ASN A 45 -3.31 -11.44 -18.53
CA ASN A 45 -4.06 -12.38 -19.38
C ASN A 45 -5.18 -13.11 -18.63
N VAL A 46 -5.99 -13.84 -19.41
CA VAL A 46 -7.17 -14.57 -18.93
C VAL A 46 -6.79 -15.79 -18.08
N GLU A 47 -5.68 -16.48 -18.38
CA GLU A 47 -5.25 -17.63 -17.58
C GLU A 47 -4.85 -17.23 -16.16
N ILE A 48 -4.13 -16.12 -16.01
CA ILE A 48 -3.78 -15.54 -14.71
C ILE A 48 -5.04 -15.08 -13.99
N ALA A 49 -5.95 -14.36 -14.67
CA ALA A 49 -7.20 -13.92 -14.05
C ALA A 49 -8.04 -15.10 -13.53
N ALA A 50 -8.07 -16.22 -14.26
CA ALA A 50 -8.76 -17.45 -13.84
C ALA A 50 -8.14 -18.10 -12.60
N SER A 51 -6.87 -17.82 -12.28
CA SER A 51 -6.20 -18.36 -11.09
C SER A 51 -6.80 -17.85 -9.78
N PHE A 52 -7.63 -16.81 -9.81
CA PHE A 52 -8.32 -16.29 -8.63
C PHE A 52 -9.10 -17.37 -7.87
N ASP A 53 -9.68 -18.34 -8.58
CA ASP A 53 -10.47 -19.41 -7.94
C ASP A 53 -9.64 -20.50 -7.27
N LEU A 54 -8.31 -20.47 -7.42
CA LEU A 54 -7.44 -21.36 -6.68
C LEU A 54 -7.48 -21.03 -5.17
N PRO A 55 -7.71 -22.02 -4.28
CA PRO A 55 -7.77 -21.77 -2.84
C PRO A 55 -6.55 -21.05 -2.28
N ALA A 56 -5.35 -21.37 -2.79
CA ALA A 56 -4.10 -20.73 -2.38
C ALA A 56 -4.05 -19.23 -2.74
N VAL A 57 -4.64 -18.84 -3.88
CA VAL A 57 -4.69 -17.43 -4.30
C VAL A 57 -5.67 -16.65 -3.42
N LYS A 58 -6.86 -17.19 -3.15
CA LYS A 58 -7.83 -16.58 -2.23
C LYS A 58 -7.27 -16.40 -0.82
N PHE A 59 -6.62 -17.45 -0.31
CA PHE A 59 -5.92 -17.39 0.98
C PHE A 59 -4.81 -16.34 0.97
N GLY A 60 -3.98 -16.34 -0.08
CA GLY A 60 -2.88 -15.39 -0.24
C GLY A 60 -3.34 -13.93 -0.27
N LEU A 61 -4.37 -13.63 -1.06
CA LEU A 61 -4.97 -12.28 -1.13
C LEU A 61 -5.60 -11.89 0.21
N GLY A 62 -6.33 -12.80 0.85
CA GLY A 62 -6.91 -12.56 2.16
C GLY A 62 -5.86 -12.24 3.23
N LEU A 63 -4.76 -12.99 3.25
CA LEU A 63 -3.63 -12.77 4.15
C LEU A 63 -2.90 -11.45 3.85
N GLN A 64 -2.69 -11.13 2.57
CA GLN A 64 -2.14 -9.83 2.16
C GLN A 64 -3.04 -8.68 2.62
N GLY A 65 -4.36 -8.85 2.58
CA GLY A 65 -5.31 -7.90 3.15
C GLY A 65 -5.11 -7.67 4.63
N ALA A 66 -5.02 -8.73 5.43
CA ALA A 66 -4.76 -8.64 6.86
C ALA A 66 -3.43 -7.93 7.18
N ILE A 67 -2.36 -8.26 6.45
CA ILE A 67 -1.04 -7.60 6.58
C ILE A 67 -1.14 -6.12 6.21
N THR A 68 -1.82 -5.79 5.11
CA THR A 68 -1.99 -4.41 4.62
C THR A 68 -2.77 -3.57 5.63
N MET A 69 -3.82 -4.12 6.24
CA MET A 69 -4.57 -3.45 7.30
C MET A 69 -3.71 -3.20 8.54
N GLY A 70 -2.96 -4.21 8.99
CA GLY A 70 -2.01 -4.06 10.09
C GLY A 70 -0.95 -2.99 9.80
N TRP A 71 -0.39 -3.02 8.59
CA TRP A 71 0.60 -2.05 8.14
C TRP A 71 0.04 -0.61 8.09
N ALA A 72 -1.19 -0.41 7.63
CA ALA A 72 -1.85 0.90 7.65
C ALA A 72 -2.00 1.45 9.08
N ILE A 73 -2.39 0.59 10.04
CA ILE A 73 -2.51 0.96 11.46
C ILE A 73 -1.13 1.28 12.04
N THR A 74 -0.11 0.49 11.73
CA THR A 74 1.29 0.78 12.10
C THR A 74 1.75 2.11 11.52
N MET A 75 1.37 2.43 10.28
CA MET A 75 1.70 3.72 9.64
C MET A 75 1.04 4.90 10.34
N PHE A 76 -0.22 4.80 10.79
CA PHE A 76 -0.84 5.84 11.62
C PHE A 76 -0.03 6.13 12.88
N ALA A 77 0.39 5.07 13.58
CA ALA A 77 1.22 5.20 14.79
C ALA A 77 2.60 5.78 14.45
N ALA A 78 3.25 5.27 13.41
CA ALA A 78 4.60 5.67 13.02
C ALA A 78 4.65 7.11 12.51
N MET A 79 3.64 7.57 11.76
CA MET A 79 3.53 8.98 11.38
C MET A 79 3.32 9.87 12.61
N SER A 80 2.52 9.45 13.59
CA SER A 80 2.36 10.19 14.85
C SER A 80 3.69 10.30 15.59
N ALA A 81 4.44 9.20 15.67
CA ALA A 81 5.80 9.20 16.21
C ALA A 81 6.75 10.07 15.40
N ALA A 82 6.66 10.09 14.07
CA ALA A 82 7.50 10.91 13.20
C ALA A 82 7.27 12.41 13.40
N HIS A 83 6.04 12.82 13.70
CA HIS A 83 5.75 14.21 14.07
C HIS A 83 6.37 14.59 15.43
N ALA A 84 6.50 13.63 16.35
CA ALA A 84 7.08 13.88 17.68
C ALA A 84 8.62 13.75 17.71
N LEU A 85 9.19 12.83 16.93
CA LEU A 85 10.61 12.45 16.96
C LEU A 85 11.41 12.97 15.77
N GLY A 86 10.75 13.54 14.75
CA GLY A 86 11.39 14.29 13.66
C GLY A 86 11.98 13.42 12.54
N ALA A 87 12.96 14.00 11.84
CA ALA A 87 13.44 13.55 10.53
C ALA A 87 13.93 12.10 10.47
N THR A 88 14.51 11.57 11.55
CA THR A 88 15.02 10.19 11.58
C THR A 88 13.91 9.18 11.27
N ILE A 89 12.75 9.32 11.93
CA ILE A 89 11.61 8.43 11.70
C ILE A 89 11.04 8.63 10.30
N TRP A 90 10.94 9.88 9.83
CA TRP A 90 10.48 10.17 8.47
C TRP A 90 11.35 9.53 7.39
N ARG A 91 12.68 9.55 7.57
CA ARG A 91 13.63 8.91 6.63
C ARG A 91 13.44 7.40 6.62
N THR A 92 13.34 6.77 7.78
CA THR A 92 13.12 5.32 7.88
C THR A 92 11.77 4.92 7.27
N LEU A 93 10.72 5.71 7.50
CA LEU A 93 9.42 5.50 6.86
C LEU A 93 9.50 5.60 5.34
N ALA A 94 10.14 6.65 4.82
CA ALA A 94 10.33 6.82 3.38
C ALA A 94 11.14 5.66 2.77
N GLN A 95 12.20 5.21 3.44
CA GLN A 95 12.97 4.04 3.02
C GLN A 95 12.10 2.78 2.96
N GLY A 96 11.28 2.53 4.00
CA GLY A 96 10.36 1.40 4.03
C GLY A 96 9.36 1.41 2.87
N ILE A 97 8.76 2.58 2.57
CA ILE A 97 7.87 2.75 1.42
C ILE A 97 8.59 2.50 0.10
N VAL A 98 9.80 3.02 -0.08
CA VAL A 98 10.59 2.84 -1.32
C VAL A 98 10.97 1.37 -1.50
N VAL A 99 11.42 0.69 -0.45
CA VAL A 99 11.74 -0.75 -0.52
C VAL A 99 10.49 -1.57 -0.87
N TRP A 100 9.35 -1.30 -0.22
CA TRP A 100 8.08 -1.94 -0.57
C TRP A 100 7.74 -1.72 -2.05
N TYR A 101 7.78 -0.47 -2.54
CA TYR A 101 7.48 -0.15 -3.93
C TYR A 101 8.37 -0.91 -4.91
N LEU A 102 9.68 -0.95 -4.67
CA LEU A 102 10.64 -1.61 -5.55
C LEU A 102 10.40 -3.12 -5.60
N VAL A 103 10.25 -3.75 -4.44
CA VAL A 103 10.06 -5.22 -4.34
C VAL A 103 8.71 -5.62 -4.93
N ASP A 104 7.63 -4.96 -4.52
CA ASP A 104 6.27 -5.29 -4.94
C ASP A 104 6.06 -5.06 -6.44
N SER A 105 6.59 -3.95 -6.98
CA SER A 105 6.51 -3.66 -8.41
C SER A 105 7.36 -4.62 -9.26
N THR A 106 8.53 -5.03 -8.76
CA THR A 106 9.36 -6.04 -9.44
C THR A 106 8.63 -7.38 -9.51
N ILE A 107 8.03 -7.83 -8.40
CA ILE A 107 7.22 -9.05 -8.35
C ILE A 107 6.06 -8.92 -9.36
N SER A 108 5.34 -7.81 -9.33
CA SER A 108 4.18 -7.55 -10.19
C SER A 108 4.52 -7.66 -11.67
N VAL A 109 5.57 -6.99 -12.13
CA VAL A 109 6.00 -7.05 -13.53
C VAL A 109 6.48 -8.46 -13.91
N SER A 110 7.22 -9.13 -13.02
CA SER A 110 7.77 -10.46 -13.31
C SER A 110 6.73 -11.60 -13.29
N THR A 111 5.55 -11.38 -12.70
CA THR A 111 4.52 -12.41 -12.51
C THR A 111 3.25 -12.18 -13.34
N GLY A 112 3.25 -11.19 -14.24
CA GLY A 112 2.12 -10.92 -15.15
C GLY A 112 1.03 -10.03 -14.54
N PHE A 113 1.42 -9.12 -13.63
CA PHE A 113 0.56 -8.12 -13.01
C PHE A 113 1.13 -6.70 -13.21
N ALA A 114 1.65 -6.38 -14.40
CA ALA A 114 2.40 -5.14 -14.62
C ALA A 114 1.59 -3.87 -14.28
N LEU A 115 0.27 -3.89 -14.46
CA LEU A 115 -0.61 -2.78 -14.09
C LEU A 115 -0.56 -2.46 -12.58
N ASN A 116 -0.29 -3.45 -11.73
CA ASN A 116 -0.14 -3.24 -10.29
C ASN A 116 1.08 -2.35 -9.94
N ALA A 117 2.16 -2.42 -10.73
CA ALA A 117 3.29 -1.49 -10.57
C ALA A 117 2.86 -0.03 -10.84
N GLY A 118 1.88 0.17 -11.73
CA GLY A 118 1.23 1.46 -11.95
C GLY A 118 0.50 1.97 -10.71
N SER A 119 -0.35 1.14 -10.08
CA SER A 119 -1.02 1.52 -8.82
C SER A 119 -0.03 1.75 -7.68
N ASN A 120 1.03 0.96 -7.59
CA ASN A 120 2.10 1.16 -6.61
C ASN A 120 2.82 2.50 -6.80
N THR A 121 3.06 2.89 -8.05
CA THR A 121 3.67 4.19 -8.39
C THR A 121 2.78 5.33 -7.91
N VAL A 122 1.46 5.24 -8.13
CA VAL A 122 0.50 6.23 -7.62
C VAL A 122 0.56 6.28 -6.10
N LEU A 123 0.56 5.14 -5.42
CA LEU A 123 0.62 5.08 -3.96
C LEU A 123 1.91 5.69 -3.40
N LEU A 124 3.06 5.40 -4.03
CA LEU A 124 4.36 5.99 -3.69
C LEU A 124 4.34 7.51 -3.86
N VAL A 125 3.86 8.01 -5.01
CA VAL A 125 3.81 9.45 -5.31
C VAL A 125 2.90 10.19 -4.32
N LEU A 126 1.73 9.62 -4.01
CA LEU A 126 0.80 10.21 -3.04
C LEU A 126 1.41 10.29 -1.63
N PHE A 127 2.34 9.40 -1.28
CA PHE A 127 3.10 9.48 -0.03
C PHE A 127 4.26 10.50 -0.12
N LEU A 128 5.04 10.46 -1.21
CA LEU A 128 6.24 11.29 -1.34
C LEU A 128 5.94 12.78 -1.51
N ILE A 129 4.84 13.17 -2.16
CA ILE A 129 4.48 14.58 -2.36
C ILE A 129 4.43 15.32 -1.01
N PRO A 130 3.62 14.91 -0.01
CA PRO A 130 3.60 15.57 1.30
C PRO A 130 4.95 15.53 2.02
N VAL A 131 5.67 14.41 1.95
CA VAL A 131 6.95 14.23 2.67
C VAL A 131 8.02 15.17 2.12
N LEU A 132 8.14 15.27 0.79
CA LEU A 132 9.11 16.14 0.15
C LEU A 132 8.71 17.61 0.23
N ALA A 133 7.45 17.95 -0.07
CA ALA A 133 6.97 19.32 -0.08
C ALA A 133 6.94 19.96 1.32
N SER A 134 6.80 19.16 2.37
CA SER A 134 6.83 19.66 3.75
C SER A 134 8.23 19.85 4.32
N GLY A 135 9.28 19.33 3.66
CA GLY A 135 10.67 19.45 4.11
C GLY A 135 11.03 18.61 5.33
N VAL A 136 10.15 17.72 5.81
CA VAL A 136 10.36 16.94 7.05
C VAL A 136 11.59 16.04 7.04
N LEU A 137 12.12 15.72 5.86
CA LEU A 137 13.36 14.95 5.72
C LEU A 137 14.62 15.75 6.07
N ASN A 138 14.55 17.08 6.03
CA ASN A 138 15.69 17.99 6.22
C ASN A 138 15.73 18.62 7.62
N GLU A 139 14.73 18.36 8.46
CA GLU A 139 14.73 18.81 9.85
C GLU A 139 15.96 18.19 10.57
N LYS A 140 16.65 18.98 11.39
CA LYS A 140 17.76 18.46 12.20
C LYS A 140 17.17 17.43 13.18
N ALA A 141 17.82 16.27 13.31
CA ALA A 141 17.47 15.33 14.35
C ALA A 141 17.58 16.05 15.71
N ALA A 142 16.53 15.93 16.54
CA ALA A 142 16.51 16.48 17.88
C ALA A 142 17.53 15.77 18.79
#